data_AF-A0A846BV62-F1
#
_entry.id   AF-A0A846BV62-F1
#
_cell.length_a   1.000
_cell.length_b   1.000
_cell.length_c   1.000
_cell.angle_alpha   90.00
_cell.angle_beta   90.00
_cell.angle_gamma   90.00
#
_symmetry.space_group_name_H-M   'P 1'
#
loop_
_entity.id
_entity.type
_entity.pdbx_description
1 polymer ?
#
loop_
_entity_poly.entity_id
_entity_poly.type
_entity_poly.pdbx_seq_one_letter_code
_entity_poly.pdbx_strand_id
1 'polypeptide(L)'
;MFRSAAAGIMDRGGANLGDKTLLDALVPAADAFEQTIKNGGNTQQSIDTAAKAAREQVEETKAWIAKRGRASYTGERSKDTYDAGAVAVATMFENVAAAWEKS
;
A
#
# COMPACT_ATOMS: atom_id res chain seq x y z
N MET A 1 13.84 3.92 1.14
CA MET A 1 12.99 4.45 2.23
C MET A 1 11.74 3.59 2.42
N PHE A 2 10.85 3.48 1.43
CA PHE A 2 9.57 2.73 1.56
C PHE A 2 9.76 1.24 1.88
N ARG A 3 10.72 0.57 1.23
CA ARG A 3 11.06 -0.83 1.54
C ARG A 3 11.41 -1.05 3.01
N SER A 4 12.28 -0.19 3.55
CA SER A 4 12.71 -0.27 4.94
C SER A 4 11.57 0.01 5.91
N ALA A 5 10.68 0.95 5.57
CA ALA A 5 9.47 1.20 6.35
C ALA A 5 8.56 -0.04 6.37
N ALA A 6 8.32 -0.67 5.22
CA ALA A 6 7.54 -1.91 5.15
C ALA A 6 8.18 -3.03 5.97
N ALA A 7 9.50 -3.23 5.86
CA ALA A 7 10.24 -4.21 6.65
C ALA A 7 10.11 -3.98 8.16
N GLY A 8 10.24 -2.72 8.62
CA GLY A 8 10.07 -2.38 10.02
C GLY A 8 8.63 -2.61 10.53
N ILE A 9 7.62 -2.36 9.69
CA ILE A 9 6.23 -2.64 10.05
C ILE A 9 5.96 -4.15 10.12
N MET A 10 6.49 -4.92 9.17
CA MET A 10 6.40 -6.39 9.18
C MET A 10 7.05 -6.98 10.45
N ASP A 11 8.27 -6.54 10.78
CA ASP A 11 9.01 -6.99 11.97
C ASP A 11 8.27 -6.65 13.27
N ARG A 12 7.75 -5.42 13.39
CA ARG A 12 7.03 -5.00 14.60
C ARG A 12 5.64 -5.62 14.73
N GLY A 13 4.92 -5.77 13.61
CA GLY A 13 3.50 -6.11 13.59
C GLY A 13 3.20 -7.59 13.33
N GLY A 14 4.17 -8.35 12.82
CA GLY A 14 4.00 -9.77 12.44
C GLY A 14 3.00 -10.01 11.31
N ALA A 15 2.60 -8.95 10.61
CA ALA A 15 1.75 -9.02 9.43
C ALA A 15 2.59 -9.21 8.17
N ASN A 16 2.04 -9.91 7.19
CA ASN A 16 2.68 -10.17 5.89
C ASN A 16 1.78 -9.67 4.76
N LEU A 17 2.32 -9.68 3.53
CA LEU A 17 1.50 -9.56 2.34
C LEU A 17 0.44 -10.67 2.29
N GLY A 18 -0.78 -10.31 1.89
CA GLY A 18 -1.92 -11.21 1.87
C GLY A 18 -2.70 -11.28 3.19
N ASP A 19 -2.34 -10.48 4.20
CA ASP A 19 -3.05 -10.44 5.49
C ASP A 19 -4.21 -9.43 5.52
N LYS A 20 -4.37 -8.64 4.44
CA LYS A 20 -5.32 -7.53 4.29
C LYS A 20 -5.04 -6.44 5.33
N THR A 21 -3.91 -5.78 5.15
CA THR A 21 -3.41 -4.69 6.01
C THR A 21 -2.81 -3.58 5.16
N LEU A 22 -2.33 -2.51 5.81
CA LEU A 22 -1.60 -1.43 5.15
C LEU A 22 -0.40 -1.91 4.30
N LEU A 23 0.19 -3.07 4.64
CA LEU A 23 1.33 -3.63 3.90
C LEU A 23 0.96 -3.98 2.47
N ASP A 24 -0.29 -4.38 2.23
CA ASP A 24 -0.79 -4.75 0.90
C ASP A 24 -0.87 -3.53 -0.04
N ALA A 25 -0.92 -2.32 0.50
CA ALA A 25 -0.75 -1.09 -0.29
C ALA A 25 0.70 -0.61 -0.31
N LEU A 26 1.39 -0.65 0.84
CA LEU A 26 2.73 -0.07 1.00
C LEU A 26 3.81 -0.83 0.22
N VAL A 27 3.78 -2.17 0.22
CA VAL A 27 4.81 -2.95 -0.46
C VAL A 27 4.69 -2.83 -1.99
N PRO A 28 3.49 -2.96 -2.60
CA PRO A 28 3.34 -2.76 -4.04
C PRO A 28 3.67 -1.33 -4.48
N ALA A 29 3.37 -0.32 -3.65
CA ALA A 29 3.81 1.05 -3.91
C ALA A 29 5.34 1.18 -3.91
N ALA A 30 6.02 0.53 -2.95
CA ALA A 30 7.49 0.50 -2.90
C ALA A 30 8.10 -0.23 -4.10
N ASP A 31 7.51 -1.36 -4.51
CA ASP A 31 7.91 -2.13 -5.70
C ASP A 31 7.80 -1.27 -6.96
N ALA A 32 6.64 -0.63 -7.16
CA ALA A 32 6.38 0.24 -8.29
C ALA A 32 7.35 1.43 -8.34
N PHE A 33 7.57 2.10 -7.21
CA PHE A 33 8.52 3.21 -7.11
C PHE A 33 9.94 2.77 -7.53
N GLU A 34 10.43 1.68 -6.95
CA GLU A 34 11.79 1.17 -7.22
C GLU A 34 11.93 0.71 -8.67
N GLN A 35 10.91 0.09 -9.24
CA GLN A 35 10.91 -0.37 -10.62
C GLN A 35 10.93 0.80 -11.60
N THR A 36 10.16 1.85 -11.37
CA THR A 36 10.15 3.04 -12.23
C THR A 36 11.51 3.73 -12.23
N ILE A 37 12.15 3.89 -11.07
CA ILE A 37 13.52 4.43 -10.97
C ILE A 37 14.52 3.54 -11.73
N LYS A 38 14.47 2.21 -11.54
CA LYS A 38 15.35 1.26 -12.25
C LYS A 38 15.20 1.35 -13.77
N ASN A 39 14.01 1.66 -14.25
CA ASN A 39 13.71 1.82 -15.67
C ASN A 39 14.04 3.21 -16.23
N GLY A 40 14.71 4.07 -15.45
CA GLY A 40 15.10 5.42 -15.87
C GLY A 40 13.99 6.47 -15.75
N GLY A 41 12.89 6.15 -15.07
CA GLY A 41 11.86 7.12 -14.75
C GLY A 41 12.34 8.19 -13.77
N ASN A 42 11.76 9.38 -13.85
CA ASN A 42 12.06 10.47 -12.93
C ASN A 42 11.30 10.32 -11.60
N THR A 43 11.57 11.24 -10.66
CA THR A 43 10.94 11.22 -9.33
C THR A 43 9.42 11.32 -9.40
N GLN A 44 8.88 12.25 -10.20
CA GLN A 44 7.43 12.43 -10.34
C GLN A 44 6.76 11.13 -10.83
N GLN A 45 7.26 10.58 -11.94
CA GLN A 45 6.77 9.32 -12.52
C GLN A 45 6.81 8.17 -11.50
N SER A 46 7.86 8.12 -10.67
CA SER A 46 8.04 7.08 -9.67
C SER A 46 7.02 7.20 -8.53
N ILE A 47 6.72 8.44 -8.09
CA ILE A 47 5.71 8.71 -7.07
C ILE A 47 4.30 8.43 -7.63
N ASP A 48 4.00 8.84 -8.87
CA ASP A 48 2.70 8.59 -9.51
C ASP A 48 2.42 7.10 -9.67
N THR A 49 3.43 6.35 -10.11
CA THR A 49 3.30 4.88 -10.28
C THR A 49 3.10 4.21 -8.92
N ALA A 50 3.80 4.68 -7.87
CA ALA A 50 3.63 4.18 -6.52
C ALA A 50 2.21 4.44 -5.96
N ALA A 51 1.68 5.64 -6.17
CA ALA A 51 0.31 6.00 -5.77
C ALA A 51 -0.73 5.13 -6.49
N LYS A 52 -0.57 4.95 -7.80
CA LYS A 52 -1.43 4.07 -8.60
C LYS A 52 -1.38 2.62 -8.10
N ALA A 53 -0.20 2.06 -7.88
CA ALA A 53 -0.04 0.69 -7.41
C ALA A 53 -0.68 0.49 -6.02
N ALA A 54 -0.52 1.46 -5.10
CA ALA A 54 -1.19 1.43 -3.81
C ALA A 54 -2.72 1.38 -3.95
N ARG A 55 -3.29 2.24 -4.81
CA ARG A 55 -4.75 2.33 -5.03
C ARG A 55 -5.31 1.06 -5.67
N GLU A 56 -4.64 0.51 -6.67
CA GLU A 56 -5.05 -0.73 -7.32
C GLU A 56 -5.12 -1.89 -6.32
N GLN A 57 -4.15 -1.95 -5.39
CA GLN A 57 -4.14 -2.98 -4.35
C GLN A 57 -5.23 -2.79 -3.29
N VAL A 58 -5.63 -1.56 -2.98
CA VAL A 58 -6.81 -1.33 -2.13
C VAL A 58 -8.07 -1.94 -2.75
N GLU A 59 -8.25 -1.81 -4.06
CA GLU A 59 -9.39 -2.42 -4.75
C GLU A 59 -9.27 -3.95 -4.84
N GLU A 60 -8.09 -4.48 -5.12
CA GLU A 60 -7.85 -5.93 -5.16
C GLU A 60 -8.13 -6.60 -3.81
N THR A 61 -7.60 -6.01 -2.72
CA THR A 61 -7.71 -6.56 -1.37
C THR A 61 -9.11 -6.44 -0.78
N LYS A 62 -10.02 -5.68 -1.40
CA LYS A 62 -11.42 -5.56 -0.97
C LYS A 62 -12.10 -6.92 -0.87
N ALA A 63 -11.86 -7.82 -1.82
CA ALA A 63 -12.45 -9.16 -1.86
C ALA A 63 -11.81 -10.16 -0.87
N TRP A 64 -10.76 -9.76 -0.15
CA TRP A 64 -10.03 -10.66 0.77
C TRP A 64 -10.67 -10.70 2.16
N ILE A 65 -10.36 -11.76 2.91
CA ILE A 65 -10.70 -11.89 4.33
C ILE A 65 -9.49 -11.43 5.15
N ALA A 66 -9.70 -10.58 6.14
CA ALA A 66 -8.64 -10.09 7.00
C ALA A 66 -8.09 -11.17 7.92
N LYS A 67 -6.75 -11.31 7.94
CA LYS A 67 -6.03 -12.26 8.80
C LYS A 67 -5.38 -11.61 10.01
N ARG A 68 -5.24 -10.28 9.99
CA ARG A 68 -4.61 -9.48 11.06
C ARG A 68 -5.45 -8.26 11.45
N GLY A 69 -5.12 -7.69 12.59
CA GLY A 69 -5.75 -6.47 13.10
C GLY A 69 -7.19 -6.66 13.57
N ARG A 70 -7.89 -5.56 13.87
CA ARG A 70 -9.28 -5.61 14.35
C ARG A 70 -10.28 -6.13 13.30
N ALA A 71 -9.94 -5.98 12.02
CA ALA A 71 -10.75 -6.49 10.93
C ALA A 71 -10.81 -8.02 10.91
N SER A 72 -9.77 -8.73 11.37
CA SER A 72 -9.80 -10.19 11.42
C SER A 72 -10.81 -10.75 12.44
N TYR A 73 -11.26 -9.93 13.40
CA TYR A 73 -12.25 -10.34 14.41
C TYR A 73 -13.62 -10.61 13.80
N THR A 74 -13.91 -10.08 12.61
CA THR A 74 -15.20 -10.25 11.94
C THR A 74 -15.18 -11.39 10.90
N GLY A 75 -14.03 -12.04 10.68
CA GLY A 75 -13.89 -13.18 9.78
C GLY A 75 -14.41 -12.88 8.38
N GLU A 76 -15.28 -13.74 7.85
CA GLU A 76 -15.93 -13.59 6.53
C GLU A 76 -16.60 -12.23 6.31
N ARG A 77 -17.07 -11.56 7.37
CA ARG A 77 -17.69 -10.23 7.25
C ARG A 77 -16.70 -9.11 6.91
N SER A 78 -15.40 -9.37 6.99
CA SER A 78 -14.36 -8.45 6.53
C SER A 78 -14.19 -8.45 5.00
N LYS A 79 -14.75 -9.47 4.33
CA LYS A 79 -14.81 -9.55 2.88
C LYS A 79 -15.65 -8.40 2.31
N ASP A 80 -15.30 -7.98 1.10
CA ASP A 80 -15.95 -6.91 0.33
C ASP A 80 -15.92 -5.52 1.01
N THR A 81 -15.13 -5.38 2.08
CA THR A 81 -14.87 -4.13 2.79
C THR A 81 -13.42 -3.72 2.60
N TYR A 82 -13.17 -2.42 2.46
CA TYR A 82 -11.81 -1.88 2.36
C TYR A 82 -11.07 -1.98 3.70
N ASP A 83 -9.78 -2.33 3.67
CA ASP A 83 -8.91 -2.14 4.82
C ASP A 83 -8.58 -0.66 5.00
N ALA A 84 -8.86 -0.12 6.20
CA ALA A 84 -8.62 1.29 6.49
C ALA A 84 -7.13 1.66 6.43
N GLY A 85 -6.24 0.73 6.80
CA GLY A 85 -4.80 0.93 6.74
C GLY A 85 -4.30 1.04 5.30
N ALA A 86 -4.74 0.13 4.42
CA ALA A 86 -4.43 0.14 3.00
C ALA A 86 -4.95 1.41 2.32
N VAL A 87 -6.20 1.81 2.60
CA VAL A 87 -6.78 3.07 2.09
C VAL A 87 -5.96 4.27 2.52
N ALA A 88 -5.58 4.35 3.81
CA ALA A 88 -4.80 5.47 4.33
C ALA A 88 -3.43 5.59 3.63
N VAL A 89 -2.74 4.46 3.42
CA VAL A 89 -1.46 4.44 2.69
C VAL A 89 -1.64 4.91 1.24
N ALA A 90 -2.64 4.39 0.52
CA ALA A 90 -2.89 4.82 -0.86
C ALA A 90 -3.16 6.34 -0.94
N THR A 91 -3.99 6.86 -0.04
CA THR A 91 -4.28 8.30 0.03
C THR A 91 -3.05 9.14 0.40
N MET A 92 -2.14 8.63 1.25
CA MET A 92 -0.87 9.32 1.52
C MET A 92 -0.01 9.42 0.25
N PHE A 93 0.13 8.34 -0.53
CA PHE A 93 0.90 8.39 -1.78
C PHE A 93 0.25 9.32 -2.82
N GLU A 94 -1.07 9.27 -2.98
CA GLU A 94 -1.80 10.18 -3.88
C GLU A 94 -1.58 11.65 -3.52
N ASN A 95 -1.63 11.98 -2.23
CA ASN A 95 -1.38 13.34 -1.76
C ASN A 95 0.07 13.78 -1.98
N VAL A 96 1.04 12.88 -1.79
CA VAL A 96 2.45 13.17 -2.08
C VAL A 96 2.66 13.39 -3.57
N ALA A 97 2.06 12.56 -4.43
CA ALA A 97 2.09 12.72 -5.89
C ALA A 97 1.59 14.11 -6.32
N ALA A 98 0.39 14.48 -5.87
CA ALA A 98 -0.22 15.76 -6.20
C ALA A 98 0.51 16.98 -5.62
N ALA A 99 1.21 16.82 -4.48
CA ALA A 99 2.04 17.88 -3.92
C ALA A 99 3.36 18.04 -4.68
N TRP A 100 3.93 16.93 -5.18
CA TRP A 100 5.21 16.93 -5.91
C TRP A 100 5.11 17.62 -7.27
N GLU A 101 3.97 17.49 -7.97
CA GLU A 101 3.73 18.18 -9.25
C GLU A 101 3.79 19.70 -9.14
N LYS A 102 3.59 20.25 -7.94
CA LYS A 102 3.59 21.68 -7.66
C LYS A 102 4.95 22.22 -7.21
N SER A 103 5.97 21.35 -7.14
CA SER A 103 7.32 21.69 -6.64
C SER A 103 8.34 21.96 -7.73
#